data_AF-A0A1Q9NCI0-F1
#
_entry.id   AF-A0A1Q9NCI0-F1
#
_cell.length_a   1.000
_cell.length_b   1.000
_cell.length_c   1.000
_cell.angle_alpha   90.00
_cell.angle_beta   90.00
_cell.angle_gamma   90.00
#
_symmetry.space_group_name_H-M   'P 1'
#
loop_
_entity.id
_entity.type
_entity.pdbx_description
1 polymer ?
#
loop_
_entity_poly.entity_id
_entity_poly.type
_entity_poly.pdbx_seq_one_letter_code
_entity_poly.pdbx_strand_id
1 'polypeptide(L)'
;MNNHPNKKFKFKIFTENEKTITIRGIDKDLYERYMALTKVFAHSTGFMFSRLINHYKKDRTPELRHIRHMKSENEPTLELIKDLDKLKITKNDLMDAGEKIKYFFKNINHLEFASDVDNKVLEKHVYQIRNCKVNMPENISKLLMYSIIRSPKPISYTPDTTGSITIRKVQAEVYDEFLSACQLHNEKVGDAVNYLLTQVIPQVEITVIIMHELRENPLHFLTITTLDSLKVTKEDMEVIQERKLLFHRISNLEFAEDISSELFVEKVAGIYKCDNVSLPETVPRLIKLSRIKNEVEMIEKS
;
A
#
# COMPACT_ATOMS: atom_id res chain seq x y z
N MET A 1 13.31 -27.49 -20.98
CA MET A 1 14.12 -26.76 -19.98
C MET A 1 14.42 -25.39 -20.55
N ASN A 2 13.56 -24.40 -20.29
CA ASN A 2 13.75 -23.04 -20.80
C ASN A 2 14.48 -22.20 -19.76
N ASN A 3 15.76 -21.93 -20.02
CA ASN A 3 16.57 -20.96 -19.30
C ASN A 3 16.00 -19.55 -19.55
N HIS A 4 15.31 -19.00 -18.55
CA HIS A 4 15.02 -17.56 -18.54
C HIS A 4 16.31 -16.79 -18.15
N PRO A 5 16.78 -15.84 -18.98
CA PRO A 5 17.93 -15.04 -18.64
C PRO A 5 17.57 -14.07 -17.51
N ASN A 6 18.38 -14.09 -16.46
CA ASN A 6 18.42 -13.12 -15.38
C ASN A 6 18.55 -11.70 -15.96
N LYS A 7 17.42 -11.00 -16.18
CA LYS A 7 17.41 -9.59 -16.59
C LYS A 7 17.94 -8.75 -15.42
N LYS A 8 19.25 -8.48 -15.42
CA LYS A 8 19.88 -7.50 -14.52
C LYS A 8 19.25 -6.12 -14.79
N PHE A 9 18.45 -5.66 -13.84
CA PHE A 9 17.86 -4.32 -13.82
C PHE A 9 18.96 -3.26 -13.81
N LYS A 10 19.11 -2.49 -14.90
CA LYS A 10 20.00 -1.33 -14.94
C LYS A 10 19.27 -0.11 -14.41
N PHE A 11 19.50 0.22 -13.14
CA PHE A 11 19.13 1.51 -12.57
C PHE A 11 20.04 2.61 -13.15
N LYS A 12 19.51 3.82 -13.34
CA LYS A 12 20.36 5.01 -13.56
C LYS A 12 21.20 5.16 -12.29
N ILE A 13 22.51 4.97 -12.42
CA ILE A 13 23.48 5.14 -11.32
C ILE A 13 23.42 6.62 -10.95
N PHE A 14 22.81 6.92 -9.80
CA PHE A 14 23.07 8.18 -9.12
C PHE A 14 24.53 8.09 -8.65
N THR A 15 25.31 9.12 -8.97
CA THR A 15 26.75 9.20 -8.72
C THR A 15 27.12 8.81 -7.30
N GLU A 16 28.20 8.04 -7.19
CA GLU A 16 28.60 7.18 -6.08
C GLU A 16 29.19 7.95 -4.88
N ASN A 17 28.37 8.67 -4.10
CA ASN A 17 28.79 9.08 -2.76
C ASN A 17 27.90 8.43 -1.70
N GLU A 18 28.40 7.33 -1.13
CA GLU A 18 27.77 6.61 -0.03
C GLU A 18 28.46 6.95 1.30
N LYS A 19 27.69 7.08 2.37
CA LYS A 19 28.24 7.27 3.73
C LYS A 19 27.59 6.36 4.76
N THR A 20 28.27 6.22 5.89
CA THR A 20 27.73 5.61 7.09
C THR A 20 27.20 6.71 7.98
N ILE A 21 25.95 6.61 8.38
CA ILE A 21 25.27 7.57 9.25
C ILE A 21 24.87 6.91 10.56
N THR A 22 24.71 7.71 11.61
CA THR A 22 24.07 7.27 12.84
C THR A 22 22.96 8.24 13.20
N ILE A 23 21.76 7.73 13.39
CA ILE A 23 20.58 8.52 13.74
C ILE A 23 20.13 8.11 15.14
N ARG A 24 19.89 9.09 16.01
CA ARG A 24 19.38 8.89 17.37
C ARG A 24 17.86 9.00 17.40
N GLY A 25 17.24 8.32 18.36
CA GLY A 25 15.79 8.41 18.57
C GLY A 25 14.97 7.56 17.60
N ILE A 26 15.60 6.63 16.87
CA ILE A 26 14.87 5.69 16.03
C ILE A 26 14.38 4.54 16.90
N ASP A 27 13.15 4.12 16.69
CA ASP A 27 12.64 2.90 17.30
C ASP A 27 13.23 1.65 16.67
N LYS A 28 13.72 0.78 17.55
CA LYS A 28 14.46 -0.41 17.14
C LYS A 28 13.55 -1.42 16.44
N ASP A 29 12.34 -1.65 16.94
CA ASP A 29 11.42 -2.65 16.42
C ASP A 29 10.89 -2.27 15.03
N LEU A 30 10.55 -1.00 14.82
CA LEU A 30 10.21 -0.48 13.49
C LEU A 30 11.36 -0.65 12.51
N TYR A 31 12.58 -0.30 12.93
CA TYR A 31 13.74 -0.40 12.06
C TYR A 31 14.10 -1.86 11.74
N GLU A 32 14.06 -2.76 12.72
CA GLU A 32 14.31 -4.18 12.54
C GLU A 32 13.28 -4.83 11.61
N ARG A 33 11.99 -4.50 11.78
CA ARG A 33 10.92 -4.92 10.88
C ARG A 33 11.15 -4.42 9.46
N TYR A 34 11.51 -3.16 9.30
CA TYR A 34 11.86 -2.59 7.99
C TYR A 34 13.07 -3.30 7.36
N MET A 35 14.11 -3.61 8.13
CA MET A 35 15.25 -4.38 7.64
C MET A 35 14.85 -5.78 7.20
N ALA A 36 14.05 -6.50 7.99
CA ALA A 36 13.58 -7.83 7.67
C ALA A 36 12.81 -7.85 6.34
N LEU A 37 11.92 -6.88 6.15
CA LEU A 37 11.15 -6.74 4.92
C LEU A 37 12.02 -6.35 3.72
N THR A 38 13.05 -5.53 3.92
CA THR A 38 13.86 -5.03 2.80
C THR A 38 14.91 -6.02 2.31
N LYS A 39 15.29 -7.02 3.12
CA LYS A 39 16.22 -8.09 2.74
C LYS A 39 15.81 -8.84 1.47
N VAL A 40 14.52 -8.91 1.18
CA VAL A 40 13.99 -9.61 -0.01
C VAL A 40 14.29 -8.89 -1.33
N PHE A 41 14.60 -7.59 -1.31
CA PHE A 41 14.71 -6.77 -2.53
C PHE A 41 16.10 -6.75 -3.18
N ALA A 42 17.01 -7.68 -2.88
CA ALA A 42 18.36 -7.77 -3.47
C ALA A 42 19.17 -6.44 -3.45
N HIS A 43 18.87 -5.57 -2.49
CA HIS A 43 19.51 -4.27 -2.30
C HIS A 43 20.03 -4.12 -0.86
N SER A 44 20.96 -3.18 -0.64
CA SER A 44 21.43 -2.87 0.71
C SER A 44 20.37 -2.10 1.50
N THR A 45 20.37 -2.26 2.83
CA THR A 45 19.51 -1.47 3.73
C THR A 45 19.72 0.04 3.54
N GLY A 46 20.96 0.49 3.34
CA GLY A 46 21.25 1.90 3.07
C GLY A 46 20.67 2.42 1.76
N PHE A 47 20.66 1.61 0.71
CA PHE A 47 20.00 1.96 -0.54
C PHE A 47 18.49 2.08 -0.35
N MET A 48 17.86 1.10 0.31
CA MET A 48 16.43 1.14 0.59
C MET A 48 16.07 2.32 1.50
N PHE A 49 16.91 2.62 2.50
CA PHE A 49 16.74 3.76 3.40
C PHE A 49 16.86 5.08 2.64
N SER A 50 17.80 5.19 1.70
CA SER A 50 17.92 6.37 0.83
C SER A 50 16.65 6.58 0.02
N ARG A 51 16.01 5.50 -0.46
CA ARG A 51 14.70 5.59 -1.13
C ARG A 51 13.59 6.04 -0.19
N LEU A 52 13.59 5.54 1.05
CA LEU A 52 12.63 5.93 2.10
C LEU A 52 12.69 7.43 2.39
N ILE A 53 13.87 7.97 2.72
CA ILE A 53 14.01 9.38 3.08
C ILE A 53 13.85 10.32 1.86
N ASN A 54 14.17 9.86 0.66
CA ASN A 54 13.86 10.61 -0.57
C ASN A 54 12.34 10.72 -0.81
N HIS A 55 11.55 9.77 -0.28
CA HIS A 55 10.08 9.85 -0.34
C HIS A 55 9.54 10.98 0.57
N TYR A 56 10.14 11.18 1.75
CA TYR A 56 9.84 12.34 2.63
C TYR A 56 10.02 13.67 1.90
N LYS A 57 11.11 13.80 1.13
CA LYS A 57 11.39 14.96 0.29
C LYS A 57 10.26 15.20 -0.72
N LYS A 58 9.86 14.18 -1.48
CA LYS A 58 8.85 14.33 -2.55
C LYS A 58 7.45 14.72 -2.07
N ASP A 59 7.13 14.41 -0.81
CA ASP A 59 5.87 14.77 -0.19
C ASP A 59 5.92 16.20 0.42
N ARG A 60 7.11 16.76 0.75
CA ARG A 60 7.28 18.13 1.30
C ARG A 60 7.94 19.16 0.37
N THR A 61 8.52 18.74 -0.77
CA THR A 61 9.10 19.60 -1.83
C THR A 61 8.63 19.10 -3.22
N PRO A 62 7.65 19.77 -3.86
CA PRO A 62 6.96 19.24 -5.04
C PRO A 62 7.77 19.19 -6.34
N GLU A 63 8.88 19.92 -6.43
CA GLU A 63 9.54 20.28 -7.70
C GLU A 63 10.34 19.13 -8.36
N LEU A 64 10.47 17.97 -7.72
CA LEU A 64 11.39 16.89 -8.16
C LEU A 64 10.70 15.51 -8.29
N ARG A 65 9.64 15.40 -9.11
CA ARG A 65 8.93 14.12 -9.29
C ARG A 65 9.12 13.52 -10.68
N HIS A 66 9.72 12.33 -10.74
CA HIS A 66 9.52 11.35 -11.81
C HIS A 66 9.14 10.00 -11.17
N ILE A 67 8.08 9.38 -11.68
CA ILE A 67 7.75 7.97 -11.46
C ILE A 67 8.24 7.22 -12.70
N ARG A 68 8.97 6.11 -12.53
CA ARG A 68 9.28 5.19 -13.63
C ARG A 68 8.52 3.90 -13.39
N HIS A 69 7.75 3.51 -14.40
CA HIS A 69 7.03 2.24 -14.44
C HIS A 69 7.98 1.11 -14.87
N MET A 70 7.81 -0.05 -14.23
CA MET A 70 8.18 -1.33 -14.82
C MET A 70 7.19 -1.59 -15.97
N LYS A 71 7.68 -1.90 -17.17
CA LYS A 71 6.83 -2.24 -18.31
C LYS A 71 6.85 -3.73 -18.56
N SER A 72 5.68 -4.35 -18.52
CA SER A 72 5.32 -5.60 -19.20
C SER A 72 4.34 -5.24 -20.33
N GLU A 73 4.42 -5.91 -21.48
CA GLU A 73 3.62 -5.62 -22.68
C GLU A 73 2.10 -5.87 -22.50
N ASN A 74 1.70 -6.54 -21.42
CA ASN A 74 0.30 -6.86 -21.11
C ASN A 74 -0.26 -6.15 -19.87
N GLU A 75 0.49 -5.24 -19.25
CA GLU A 75 0.04 -4.55 -18.03
C GLU A 75 -0.70 -3.25 -18.34
N PRO A 76 -1.71 -2.88 -17.52
CA PRO A 76 -2.35 -1.58 -17.65
C PRO A 76 -1.33 -0.46 -17.41
N THR A 77 -1.43 0.57 -18.23
CA THR A 77 -0.61 1.78 -18.09
C THR A 77 -1.20 2.63 -16.97
N LEU A 78 -0.36 3.02 -16.03
CA LEU A 78 -0.76 3.87 -14.92
C LEU A 78 -0.53 5.34 -15.29
N GLU A 79 -1.60 6.13 -15.26
CA GLU A 79 -1.56 7.58 -15.50
C GLU A 79 -1.69 8.35 -14.19
N LEU A 80 -0.77 9.27 -13.94
CA LEU A 80 -0.69 10.04 -12.69
C LEU A 80 -1.35 11.41 -12.86
N ILE A 81 -2.43 11.65 -12.12
CA ILE A 81 -3.11 12.95 -12.02
C ILE A 81 -2.85 13.51 -10.62
N LYS A 82 -2.28 14.72 -10.52
CA LYS A 82 -1.83 15.23 -9.22
C LYS A 82 -1.76 16.74 -9.08
N ASP A 83 -1.67 17.17 -7.83
CA ASP A 83 -1.34 18.53 -7.41
C ASP A 83 -2.34 19.57 -7.97
N LEU A 84 -3.65 19.28 -7.83
CA LEU A 84 -4.77 20.11 -8.30
C LEU A 84 -5.62 20.58 -7.11
N ASP A 85 -6.21 21.78 -7.23
CA ASP A 85 -7.16 22.24 -6.21
C ASP A 85 -8.50 21.50 -6.31
N LYS A 86 -9.09 21.44 -7.51
CA LYS A 86 -10.37 20.78 -7.75
C LYS A 86 -10.34 19.94 -9.02
N LEU A 87 -10.94 18.76 -8.96
CA LEU A 87 -11.13 17.89 -10.11
C LEU A 87 -12.46 17.15 -9.99
N LYS A 88 -13.28 17.25 -11.03
CA LYS A 88 -14.50 16.45 -11.19
C LYS A 88 -14.29 15.43 -12.31
N ILE A 89 -14.63 14.17 -12.05
CA ILE A 89 -14.43 13.04 -12.94
C ILE A 89 -15.76 12.38 -13.25
N THR A 90 -16.06 12.22 -14.53
CA THR A 90 -17.20 11.46 -15.06
C THR A 90 -16.79 10.05 -15.47
N LYS A 91 -17.77 9.21 -15.79
CA LYS A 91 -17.51 7.88 -16.36
C LYS A 91 -16.75 7.98 -17.68
N ASN A 92 -17.11 8.95 -18.51
CA ASN A 92 -16.48 9.16 -19.81
C ASN A 92 -15.00 9.51 -19.66
N ASP A 93 -14.66 10.40 -18.72
CA ASP A 93 -13.26 10.79 -18.45
C ASP A 93 -12.36 9.58 -18.12
N LEU A 94 -12.90 8.58 -17.42
CA LEU A 94 -12.17 7.36 -17.06
C LEU A 94 -12.06 6.34 -18.20
N MET A 95 -13.00 6.36 -19.14
CA MET A 95 -13.09 5.37 -20.22
C MET A 95 -12.39 5.81 -21.50
N ASP A 96 -12.35 7.13 -21.78
CA ASP A 96 -11.85 7.69 -23.04
C ASP A 96 -10.38 7.38 -23.34
N ALA A 97 -9.55 7.25 -22.32
CA ALA A 97 -8.13 6.92 -22.51
C ALA A 97 -7.87 5.44 -22.87
N GLY A 98 -8.91 4.61 -22.85
CA GLY A 98 -8.88 3.21 -23.26
C GLY A 98 -8.83 2.22 -22.09
N GLU A 99 -9.17 0.97 -22.39
CA GLU A 99 -9.40 -0.08 -21.37
C GLU A 99 -8.18 -0.47 -20.55
N LYS A 100 -6.97 -0.17 -21.06
CA LYS A 100 -5.71 -0.50 -20.40
C LYS A 100 -5.19 0.62 -19.50
N ILE A 101 -5.88 1.75 -19.40
CA ILE A 101 -5.43 2.86 -18.55
C ILE A 101 -6.04 2.73 -17.16
N LYS A 102 -5.20 2.83 -16.13
CA LYS A 102 -5.65 3.05 -14.76
C LYS A 102 -5.06 4.35 -14.20
N TYR A 103 -5.86 5.10 -13.47
CA TYR A 103 -5.49 6.40 -12.93
C TYR A 103 -5.02 6.30 -11.48
N PHE A 104 -3.94 7.02 -11.20
CA PHE A 104 -3.46 7.31 -9.85
C PHE A 104 -3.68 8.79 -9.56
N PHE A 105 -4.64 9.09 -8.68
CA PHE A 105 -4.91 10.44 -8.21
C PHE A 105 -4.08 10.75 -6.95
N LYS A 106 -3.35 11.88 -6.94
CA LYS A 106 -2.51 12.26 -5.79
C LYS A 106 -2.58 13.75 -5.46
N ASN A 107 -2.73 14.12 -4.19
CA ASN A 107 -2.69 15.51 -3.73
C ASN A 107 -3.72 16.41 -4.45
N ILE A 108 -4.99 16.01 -4.43
CA ILE A 108 -6.08 16.82 -5.00
C ILE A 108 -6.94 17.32 -3.85
N ASN A 109 -7.02 18.65 -3.65
CA ASN A 109 -7.71 19.21 -2.49
C ASN A 109 -9.20 18.87 -2.49
N HIS A 110 -9.84 18.78 -3.66
CA HIS A 110 -11.21 18.34 -3.84
C HIS A 110 -11.34 17.45 -5.09
N LEU A 111 -11.52 16.14 -4.89
CA LEU A 111 -11.78 15.17 -5.95
C LEU A 111 -13.24 14.72 -5.87
N GLU A 112 -14.02 14.97 -6.92
CA GLU A 112 -15.42 14.57 -7.02
C GLU A 112 -15.59 13.58 -8.17
N PHE A 113 -16.19 12.43 -7.88
CA PHE A 113 -16.69 11.55 -8.94
C PHE A 113 -18.17 11.85 -9.17
N ALA A 114 -18.56 12.01 -10.42
CA ALA A 114 -19.94 12.23 -10.80
C ALA A 114 -20.78 10.96 -10.58
N SER A 115 -22.10 11.12 -10.51
CA SER A 115 -23.05 10.04 -10.17
C SER A 115 -23.13 8.92 -11.22
N ASP A 116 -22.62 9.17 -12.43
CA ASP A 116 -22.52 8.18 -13.51
C ASP A 116 -21.33 7.22 -13.33
N VAL A 117 -20.42 7.50 -12.40
CA VAL A 117 -19.30 6.64 -12.05
C VAL A 117 -19.78 5.53 -11.10
N ASP A 118 -19.64 4.27 -11.54
CA ASP A 118 -20.08 3.09 -10.81
C ASP A 118 -18.90 2.21 -10.30
N ASN A 119 -19.21 1.18 -9.51
CA ASN A 119 -18.21 0.25 -8.96
C ASN A 119 -17.32 -0.38 -10.03
N LYS A 120 -17.90 -0.75 -11.17
CA LYS A 120 -17.18 -1.42 -12.26
C LYS A 120 -16.17 -0.48 -12.90
N VAL A 121 -16.59 0.76 -13.17
CA VAL A 121 -15.73 1.78 -13.77
C VAL A 121 -14.58 2.11 -12.82
N LEU A 122 -14.84 2.32 -11.53
CA LEU A 122 -13.80 2.58 -10.54
C LEU A 122 -12.85 1.39 -10.39
N GLU A 123 -13.36 0.17 -10.30
CA GLU A 123 -12.51 -1.02 -10.17
C GLU A 123 -11.61 -1.19 -11.40
N LYS A 124 -12.14 -0.96 -12.59
CA LYS A 124 -11.39 -1.12 -13.83
C LYS A 124 -10.34 -0.02 -13.99
N HIS A 125 -10.72 1.25 -13.80
CA HIS A 125 -9.92 2.40 -14.23
C HIS A 125 -9.24 3.17 -13.10
N VAL A 126 -9.53 2.93 -11.83
CA VAL A 126 -8.86 3.62 -10.73
C VAL A 126 -7.91 2.68 -10.01
N TYR A 127 -6.62 3.03 -10.06
CA TYR A 127 -5.58 2.30 -9.34
C TYR A 127 -5.54 2.71 -7.87
N GLN A 128 -5.40 4.02 -7.60
CA GLN A 128 -5.26 4.54 -6.25
C GLN A 128 -5.62 6.01 -6.18
N ILE A 129 -6.07 6.45 -5.01
CA ILE A 129 -6.31 7.84 -4.63
C ILE A 129 -5.53 8.09 -3.34
N ARG A 130 -4.64 9.09 -3.34
CA ARG A 130 -3.75 9.38 -2.20
C ARG A 130 -3.74 10.86 -1.86
N ASN A 131 -3.90 11.19 -0.58
CA ASN A 131 -3.91 12.56 -0.09
C ASN A 131 -4.93 13.46 -0.84
N CYS A 132 -6.12 12.92 -1.11
CA CYS A 132 -7.20 13.69 -1.73
C CYS A 132 -8.39 13.77 -0.77
N LYS A 133 -9.09 14.91 -0.74
CA LYS A 133 -10.42 14.97 -0.12
C LYS A 133 -11.43 14.52 -1.17
N VAL A 134 -11.96 13.32 -0.99
CA VAL A 134 -12.80 12.69 -2.00
C VAL A 134 -14.27 12.79 -1.61
N ASN A 135 -15.09 13.32 -2.53
CA ASN A 135 -16.53 13.20 -2.49
C ASN A 135 -16.92 12.04 -3.41
N MET A 136 -17.23 10.89 -2.81
CA MET A 136 -17.66 9.70 -3.54
C MET A 136 -19.18 9.68 -3.71
N PRO A 137 -19.69 9.14 -4.84
CA PRO A 137 -21.09 8.80 -5.01
C PRO A 137 -21.55 7.77 -3.96
N GLU A 138 -22.82 7.86 -3.54
CA GLU A 138 -23.40 6.99 -2.50
C GLU A 138 -23.49 5.52 -2.92
N ASN A 139 -23.46 5.23 -4.23
CA ASN A 139 -23.60 3.90 -4.82
C ASN A 139 -22.26 3.13 -4.95
N ILE A 140 -21.18 3.62 -4.34
CA ILE A 140 -19.87 2.95 -4.36
C ILE A 140 -19.69 2.06 -3.14
N SER A 141 -19.26 0.82 -3.37
CA SER A 141 -18.93 -0.16 -2.35
C SER A 141 -17.84 0.36 -1.42
N LYS A 142 -18.06 0.22 -0.12
CA LYS A 142 -17.06 0.57 0.90
C LYS A 142 -15.76 -0.21 0.72
N LEU A 143 -15.80 -1.47 0.26
CA LEU A 143 -14.59 -2.26 0.01
C LEU A 143 -13.75 -1.64 -1.09
N LEU A 144 -14.41 -1.20 -2.17
CA LEU A 144 -13.73 -0.51 -3.26
C LEU A 144 -13.16 0.81 -2.77
N MET A 145 -13.91 1.60 -2.00
CA MET A 145 -13.41 2.82 -1.38
C MET A 145 -12.17 2.59 -0.52
N TYR A 146 -12.20 1.64 0.41
CA TYR A 146 -11.05 1.34 1.28
C TYR A 146 -9.85 0.79 0.51
N SER A 147 -10.06 0.16 -0.64
CA SER A 147 -8.98 -0.38 -1.45
C SER A 147 -8.24 0.67 -2.29
N ILE A 148 -8.97 1.65 -2.83
CA ILE A 148 -8.41 2.69 -3.71
C ILE A 148 -8.01 3.94 -2.94
N ILE A 149 -8.77 4.34 -1.91
CA ILE A 149 -8.44 5.50 -1.08
C ILE A 149 -7.45 5.07 -0.01
N ARG A 150 -6.22 5.55 -0.15
CA ARG A 150 -5.19 5.34 0.87
C ARG A 150 -4.92 6.64 1.61
N SER A 151 -5.64 6.77 2.71
CA SER A 151 -5.31 7.70 3.77
C SER A 151 -4.51 6.92 4.80
N PRO A 152 -3.18 7.03 4.86
CA PRO A 152 -2.47 6.44 5.96
C PRO A 152 -2.94 7.16 7.21
N LYS A 153 -3.77 6.50 8.03
CA LYS A 153 -3.87 6.92 9.42
C LYS A 153 -2.44 6.81 9.97
N PRO A 154 -1.87 7.88 10.55
CA PRO A 154 -0.70 7.71 11.39
C PRO A 154 -1.11 6.67 12.41
N ILE A 155 -0.46 5.51 12.38
CA ILE A 155 -0.65 4.54 13.46
C ILE A 155 -0.27 5.32 14.71
N SER A 156 -1.19 5.44 15.67
CA SER A 156 -0.87 6.06 16.96
C SER A 156 0.33 5.30 17.50
N TYR A 157 1.46 5.97 17.58
CA TYR A 157 2.74 5.30 17.68
C TYR A 157 3.56 5.98 18.77
N THR A 158 3.70 5.25 19.86
CA THR A 158 4.62 5.55 20.95
C THR A 158 5.75 4.53 20.85
N PRO A 159 6.99 4.94 20.60
CA PRO A 159 8.09 4.01 20.49
C PRO A 159 8.36 3.35 21.85
N ASP A 160 8.36 2.02 21.88
CA ASP A 160 8.60 1.25 23.10
C ASP A 160 10.09 1.31 23.49
N THR A 161 10.99 1.28 22.50
CA THR A 161 12.43 1.46 22.70
C THR A 161 13.08 2.29 21.59
N THR A 162 13.54 3.49 21.94
CA THR A 162 14.34 4.31 21.01
C THR A 162 15.85 4.04 21.19
N GLY A 163 16.60 4.15 20.10
CA GLY A 163 18.04 3.89 20.08
C GLY A 163 18.80 4.75 19.08
N SER A 164 20.11 4.56 19.06
CA SER A 164 20.98 5.06 18.01
C SER A 164 21.20 3.95 16.99
N ILE A 165 20.84 4.18 15.73
CA ILE A 165 20.95 3.19 14.66
C ILE A 165 21.96 3.67 13.64
N THR A 166 22.94 2.81 13.34
CA THR A 166 23.93 3.05 12.30
C THR A 166 23.49 2.41 10.99
N ILE A 167 23.39 3.22 9.94
CA ILE A 167 22.99 2.78 8.60
C ILE A 167 24.17 3.00 7.66
N ARG A 168 24.63 1.93 7.01
CA ARG A 168 25.74 1.95 6.04
C ARG A 168 25.21 2.07 4.62
N LYS A 169 26.04 2.61 3.72
CA LYS A 169 25.72 2.73 2.29
C LYS A 169 24.49 3.60 2.00
N VAL A 170 24.34 4.69 2.77
CA VAL A 170 23.29 5.69 2.52
C VAL A 170 23.83 6.70 1.51
N GLN A 171 23.01 7.07 0.52
CA GLN A 171 23.37 8.10 -0.45
C GLN A 171 23.54 9.44 0.26
N ALA A 172 24.76 10.00 0.23
CA ALA A 172 25.16 11.13 1.05
C ALA A 172 24.29 12.37 0.76
N GLU A 173 24.15 12.73 -0.52
CA GLU A 173 23.36 13.88 -0.98
C GLU A 173 21.90 13.79 -0.51
N VAL A 174 21.27 12.62 -0.68
CA VAL A 174 19.88 12.38 -0.29
C VAL A 174 19.69 12.55 1.21
N TYR A 175 20.67 12.12 2.01
CA TYR A 175 20.61 12.27 3.46
C TYR A 175 20.83 13.72 3.91
N ASP A 176 21.76 14.44 3.28
CA ASP A 176 22.02 15.85 3.61
C ASP A 176 20.84 16.75 3.26
N GLU A 177 20.16 16.47 2.15
CA GLU A 177 18.88 17.11 1.81
C GLU A 177 17.79 16.78 2.84
N PHE A 178 17.68 15.52 3.28
CA PHE A 178 16.71 15.12 4.30
C PHE A 178 16.97 15.82 5.64
N LEU A 179 18.23 15.96 6.06
CA LEU A 179 18.60 16.72 7.26
C LEU A 179 18.18 18.19 7.14
N SER A 180 18.44 18.81 5.99
CA SER A 180 18.06 20.20 5.71
C SER A 180 16.54 20.40 5.80
N ALA A 181 15.76 19.45 5.27
CA ALA A 181 14.31 19.46 5.38
C ALA A 181 13.83 19.31 6.84
N CYS A 182 14.43 18.41 7.62
CA CYS A 182 14.11 18.28 9.05
C CYS A 182 14.39 19.58 9.82
N GLN A 183 15.53 20.23 9.56
CA GLN A 183 15.92 21.50 10.17
C GLN A 183 14.92 22.62 9.83
N LEU A 184 14.54 22.74 8.56
CA LEU A 184 13.56 23.73 8.10
C LEU A 184 12.22 23.62 8.83
N HIS A 185 11.82 22.39 9.17
CA HIS A 185 10.55 22.10 9.86
C HIS A 185 10.69 21.97 11.38
N ASN A 186 11.87 22.24 11.95
CA ASN A 186 12.18 22.04 13.37
C ASN A 186 11.82 20.62 13.87
N GLU A 187 12.04 19.61 13.03
CA GLU A 187 11.70 18.21 13.29
C GLU A 187 12.95 17.42 13.69
N LYS A 188 12.85 16.57 14.72
CA LYS A 188 13.96 15.67 15.07
C LYS A 188 14.08 14.58 14.01
N VAL A 189 15.30 14.32 13.57
CA VAL A 189 15.60 13.33 12.51
C VAL A 189 15.07 11.93 12.87
N GLY A 190 15.21 11.50 14.12
CA GLY A 190 14.68 10.22 14.60
C GLY A 190 13.16 10.11 14.48
N ASP A 191 12.44 11.17 14.88
CA ASP A 191 10.97 11.23 14.79
C ASP A 191 10.50 11.21 13.34
N ALA A 192 11.17 11.98 12.45
CA ALA A 192 10.88 11.98 11.02
C ALA A 192 11.08 10.59 10.39
N VAL A 193 12.14 9.87 10.79
CA VAL A 193 12.38 8.50 10.33
C VAL A 193 11.33 7.54 10.87
N ASN A 194 11.00 7.60 12.17
CA ASN A 194 9.96 6.76 12.76
C ASN A 194 8.63 6.95 12.03
N TYR A 195 8.24 8.21 11.80
CA TYR A 195 7.07 8.55 11.00
C TYR A 195 7.14 7.88 9.62
N LEU A 196 8.23 8.05 8.86
CA LEU A 196 8.37 7.42 7.54
C LEU A 196 8.27 5.90 7.59
N LEU A 197 8.86 5.25 8.60
CA LEU A 197 8.79 3.81 8.77
C LEU A 197 7.34 3.35 9.01
N THR A 198 6.57 4.04 9.87
CA THR A 198 5.15 3.71 10.08
C THR A 198 4.32 3.79 8.78
N GLN A 199 4.69 4.70 7.88
CA GLN A 199 4.01 4.90 6.60
C GLN A 199 4.36 3.83 5.56
N VAL A 200 5.65 3.46 5.50
CA VAL A 200 6.17 2.60 4.43
C VAL A 200 6.08 1.11 4.75
N ILE A 201 6.26 0.71 6.01
CA ILE A 201 6.24 -0.71 6.39
C ILE A 201 4.95 -1.41 5.92
N PRO A 202 3.73 -0.88 6.15
CA PRO A 202 2.51 -1.56 5.69
C PRO A 202 2.48 -1.78 4.16
N GLN A 203 2.99 -0.82 3.38
CA GLN A 203 3.04 -0.89 1.92
C GLN A 203 4.02 -1.97 1.45
N VAL A 204 5.20 -2.01 2.07
CA VAL A 204 6.23 -3.00 1.75
C VAL A 204 5.74 -4.41 2.13
N GLU A 205 5.06 -4.58 3.26
CA GLU A 205 4.47 -5.86 3.65
C GLU A 205 3.49 -6.40 2.61
N ILE A 206 2.55 -5.57 2.16
CA ILE A 206 1.60 -5.95 1.12
C ILE A 206 2.34 -6.37 -0.16
N THR A 207 3.40 -5.63 -0.52
CA THR A 207 4.21 -5.95 -1.70
C THR A 207 4.90 -7.31 -1.54
N VAL A 208 5.47 -7.59 -0.36
CA VAL A 208 6.11 -8.88 -0.08
C VAL A 208 5.09 -10.02 -0.11
N ILE A 209 3.93 -9.86 0.53
CA ILE A 209 2.84 -10.85 0.52
C ILE A 209 2.46 -11.19 -0.94
N ILE A 210 2.18 -10.17 -1.74
CA ILE A 210 1.75 -10.36 -3.12
C ILE A 210 2.84 -11.04 -3.96
N MET A 211 4.08 -10.55 -3.89
CA MET A 211 5.15 -11.01 -4.78
C MET A 211 5.73 -12.37 -4.37
N HIS A 212 5.82 -12.66 -3.07
CA HIS A 212 6.50 -13.86 -2.58
C HIS A 212 5.55 -14.96 -2.10
N GLU A 213 4.46 -14.58 -1.43
CA GLU A 213 3.53 -15.55 -0.84
C GLU A 213 2.43 -15.93 -1.83
N LEU A 214 1.79 -14.94 -2.46
CA LEU A 214 0.78 -15.17 -3.48
C LEU A 214 1.39 -15.43 -4.87
N ARG A 215 2.59 -14.87 -5.15
CA ARG A 215 3.30 -14.98 -6.44
C ARG A 215 2.47 -14.49 -7.63
N GLU A 216 1.72 -13.42 -7.39
CA GLU A 216 0.72 -12.89 -8.32
C GLU A 216 1.00 -11.41 -8.65
N ASN A 217 0.32 -10.90 -9.68
CA ASN A 217 0.41 -9.48 -10.02
C ASN A 217 -0.34 -8.63 -8.97
N PRO A 218 0.26 -7.55 -8.41
CA PRO A 218 -0.44 -6.65 -7.50
C PRO A 218 -1.75 -6.06 -8.04
N LEU A 219 -1.87 -5.94 -9.36
CA LEU A 219 -3.07 -5.43 -10.00
C LEU A 219 -4.26 -6.40 -9.94
N HIS A 220 -4.05 -7.68 -9.61
CA HIS A 220 -5.12 -8.66 -9.40
C HIS A 220 -5.83 -8.50 -8.05
N PHE A 221 -5.36 -7.60 -7.18
CA PHE A 221 -5.87 -7.45 -5.82
C PHE A 221 -6.48 -6.08 -5.53
N LEU A 222 -7.54 -6.10 -4.73
CA LEU A 222 -8.04 -4.99 -3.94
C LEU A 222 -7.54 -5.17 -2.51
N THR A 223 -6.58 -4.34 -2.10
CA THR A 223 -6.04 -4.44 -0.74
C THR A 223 -6.75 -3.48 0.21
N ILE A 224 -7.40 -4.03 1.22
CA ILE A 224 -8.08 -3.29 2.28
C ILE A 224 -7.22 -3.37 3.53
N THR A 225 -6.84 -2.22 4.10
CA THR A 225 -5.83 -2.20 5.16
C THR A 225 -5.98 -1.06 6.15
N THR A 226 -5.40 -1.24 7.35
CA THR A 226 -5.25 -0.20 8.40
C THR A 226 -6.58 0.35 8.91
N LEU A 227 -7.54 -0.56 9.13
CA LEU A 227 -8.86 -0.24 9.68
C LEU A 227 -8.99 -0.80 11.10
N ASP A 228 -9.65 -0.04 11.98
CA ASP A 228 -9.90 -0.49 13.36
C ASP A 228 -10.96 -1.60 13.40
N SER A 229 -11.96 -1.50 12.51
CA SER A 229 -13.02 -2.49 12.35
C SER A 229 -13.56 -2.49 10.92
N LEU A 230 -13.92 -3.66 10.41
CA LEU A 230 -14.59 -3.85 9.13
C LEU A 230 -15.53 -5.06 9.20
N LYS A 231 -16.80 -4.84 8.85
CA LYS A 231 -17.77 -5.90 8.57
C LYS A 231 -17.96 -6.05 7.07
N VAL A 232 -17.85 -7.29 6.57
CA VAL A 232 -17.98 -7.66 5.16
C VAL A 232 -19.22 -8.54 5.00
N THR A 233 -20.08 -8.18 4.07
CA THR A 233 -21.30 -8.93 3.70
C THR A 233 -21.15 -9.59 2.33
N LYS A 234 -22.10 -10.46 1.98
CA LYS A 234 -22.19 -11.01 0.62
C LYS A 234 -22.28 -9.92 -0.44
N GLU A 235 -23.16 -8.94 -0.23
CA GLU A 235 -23.38 -7.81 -1.15
C GLU A 235 -22.09 -7.01 -1.39
N ASP A 236 -21.32 -6.76 -0.33
CA ASP A 236 -20.03 -6.07 -0.42
C ASP A 236 -19.03 -6.78 -1.35
N MET A 237 -19.11 -8.12 -1.45
CA MET A 237 -18.19 -8.95 -2.23
C MET A 237 -18.67 -9.19 -3.66
N GLU A 238 -19.98 -9.29 -3.89
CA GLU A 238 -20.57 -9.55 -5.22
C GLU A 238 -20.40 -8.36 -6.18
N VAL A 239 -20.31 -7.15 -5.65
CA VAL A 239 -20.04 -5.93 -6.44
C VAL A 239 -18.62 -5.88 -7.01
N ILE A 240 -17.70 -6.71 -6.50
CA ILE A 240 -16.31 -6.79 -6.97
C ILE A 240 -16.24 -7.82 -8.11
N GLN A 241 -15.82 -7.39 -9.29
CA GLN A 241 -15.91 -8.21 -10.50
C GLN A 241 -14.60 -8.96 -10.77
N GLU A 242 -13.51 -8.22 -10.94
CA GLU A 242 -12.29 -8.75 -11.57
C GLU A 242 -11.21 -9.12 -10.55
N ARG A 243 -11.13 -8.37 -9.45
CA ARG A 243 -10.01 -8.45 -8.50
C ARG A 243 -10.39 -9.24 -7.25
N LYS A 244 -9.38 -9.88 -6.64
CA LYS A 244 -9.53 -10.56 -5.35
C LYS A 244 -9.26 -9.60 -4.19
N LEU A 245 -9.91 -9.84 -3.06
CA LEU A 245 -9.78 -9.08 -1.83
C LEU A 245 -8.60 -9.59 -1.01
N LEU A 246 -7.73 -8.67 -0.61
CA LEU A 246 -6.63 -8.91 0.31
C LEU A 246 -6.83 -8.03 1.55
N PHE A 247 -7.07 -8.65 2.69
CA PHE A 247 -7.25 -7.95 3.96
C PHE A 247 -5.94 -7.93 4.73
N HIS A 248 -5.52 -6.76 5.22
CA HIS A 248 -4.23 -6.59 5.88
C HIS A 248 -4.28 -5.60 7.05
N ARG A 249 -3.83 -5.95 8.25
CA ARG A 249 -3.81 -5.01 9.40
C ARG A 249 -5.17 -4.39 9.69
N ILE A 250 -6.15 -5.23 9.96
CA ILE A 250 -7.47 -4.82 10.42
C ILE A 250 -7.64 -5.38 11.83
N SER A 251 -7.93 -4.52 12.81
CA SER A 251 -7.97 -4.98 14.20
C SER A 251 -9.18 -5.90 14.43
N ASN A 252 -10.35 -5.57 13.86
CA ASN A 252 -11.54 -6.41 13.94
C ASN A 252 -12.14 -6.62 12.54
N LEU A 253 -12.01 -7.82 11.99
CA LEU A 253 -12.54 -8.19 10.68
C LEU A 253 -13.66 -9.22 10.85
N GLU A 254 -14.88 -8.83 10.53
CA GLU A 254 -16.06 -9.70 10.59
C GLU A 254 -16.57 -10.00 9.19
N PHE A 255 -16.67 -11.28 8.83
CA PHE A 255 -17.43 -11.74 7.68
C PHE A 255 -18.82 -12.17 8.16
N ALA A 256 -19.86 -11.77 7.44
CA ALA A 256 -21.25 -12.10 7.77
C ALA A 256 -21.62 -13.52 7.31
N GLU A 257 -22.63 -14.11 7.97
CA GLU A 257 -23.06 -15.50 7.73
C GLU A 257 -23.69 -15.74 6.35
N ASP A 258 -24.06 -14.67 5.64
CA ASP A 258 -24.62 -14.72 4.30
C ASP A 258 -23.58 -15.04 3.21
N ILE A 259 -22.29 -15.10 3.56
CA ILE A 259 -21.20 -15.40 2.64
C ILE A 259 -21.06 -16.92 2.50
N SER A 260 -21.18 -17.42 1.27
CA SER A 260 -20.98 -18.85 0.98
C SER A 260 -19.49 -19.20 0.90
N SER A 261 -19.20 -20.51 1.02
CA SER A 261 -17.85 -21.06 0.82
C SER A 261 -17.26 -20.70 -0.54
N GLU A 262 -18.07 -20.80 -1.60
CA GLU A 262 -17.66 -20.57 -2.97
C GLU A 262 -17.27 -19.11 -3.16
N LEU A 263 -18.13 -18.18 -2.71
CA LEU A 263 -17.87 -16.75 -2.80
C LEU A 263 -16.62 -16.35 -2.00
N PHE A 264 -16.44 -16.94 -0.81
CA PHE A 264 -15.25 -16.70 0.01
C PHE A 264 -13.97 -17.17 -0.70
N VAL A 265 -13.96 -18.38 -1.26
CA VAL A 265 -12.80 -18.94 -1.98
C VAL A 265 -12.48 -18.14 -3.24
N GLU A 266 -13.51 -17.72 -3.97
CA GLU A 266 -13.39 -16.94 -5.19
C GLU A 266 -12.78 -15.56 -4.92
N LYS A 267 -13.36 -14.82 -3.97
CA LYS A 267 -13.05 -13.41 -3.76
C LYS A 267 -11.93 -13.18 -2.74
N VAL A 268 -11.78 -13.99 -1.70
CA VAL A 268 -10.79 -13.73 -0.65
C VAL A 268 -9.45 -14.38 -1.00
N ALA A 269 -8.47 -13.56 -1.34
CA ALA A 269 -7.10 -14.00 -1.59
C ALA A 269 -6.37 -14.35 -0.29
N GLY A 270 -6.58 -13.55 0.76
CA GLY A 270 -6.04 -13.83 2.08
C GLY A 270 -6.27 -12.72 3.09
N ILE A 271 -5.99 -13.05 4.34
CA ILE A 271 -6.20 -12.23 5.54
C ILE A 271 -4.89 -12.26 6.33
N TYR A 272 -4.25 -11.10 6.44
CA TYR A 272 -2.88 -10.98 6.97
C TYR A 272 -2.83 -9.96 8.10
N LYS A 273 -2.14 -10.31 9.20
CA LYS A 273 -1.87 -9.38 10.33
C LYS A 273 -3.14 -8.69 10.85
N CYS A 274 -4.28 -9.39 10.84
CA CYS A 274 -5.51 -8.91 11.46
C CYS A 274 -5.60 -9.50 12.86
N ASP A 275 -6.09 -8.74 13.84
CA ASP A 275 -6.00 -9.15 15.24
C ASP A 275 -7.13 -10.13 15.58
N ASN A 276 -8.38 -9.70 15.36
CA ASN A 276 -9.59 -10.51 15.56
C ASN A 276 -10.28 -10.74 14.22
N VAL A 277 -10.43 -12.02 13.83
CA VAL A 277 -11.11 -12.39 12.59
C VAL A 277 -12.27 -13.32 12.88
N SER A 278 -13.49 -12.87 12.57
CA SER A 278 -14.71 -13.67 12.65
C SER A 278 -15.12 -14.11 11.25
N LEU A 279 -15.20 -15.43 11.04
CA LEU A 279 -15.52 -16.04 9.75
C LEU A 279 -16.87 -16.77 9.81
N PRO A 280 -17.59 -16.87 8.67
CA PRO A 280 -18.90 -17.50 8.62
C PRO A 280 -18.80 -19.00 8.94
N GLU A 281 -19.81 -19.58 9.58
CA GLU A 281 -19.86 -21.03 9.83
C GLU A 281 -19.90 -21.84 8.54
N THR A 282 -20.54 -21.28 7.52
CA THR A 282 -20.69 -21.84 6.18
C THR A 282 -19.35 -22.12 5.48
N VAL A 283 -18.24 -21.52 5.93
CA VAL A 283 -16.90 -21.73 5.36
C VAL A 283 -16.16 -22.85 6.12
N PRO A 284 -15.77 -23.96 5.45
CA PRO A 284 -15.03 -25.05 6.06
C PRO A 284 -13.72 -24.60 6.70
N ARG A 285 -13.40 -25.20 7.84
CA ARG A 285 -12.20 -24.91 8.64
C ARG A 285 -10.90 -24.90 7.83
N LEU A 286 -10.70 -25.84 6.92
CA LEU A 286 -9.48 -25.88 6.09
C LEU A 286 -9.40 -24.69 5.13
N ILE A 287 -10.53 -24.21 4.61
CA ILE A 287 -10.57 -23.00 3.78
C ILE A 287 -10.23 -21.77 4.63
N LYS A 288 -10.82 -21.65 5.83
CA LYS A 288 -10.52 -20.58 6.80
C LYS A 288 -9.01 -20.49 7.08
N LEU A 289 -8.41 -21.62 7.48
CA LEU A 289 -6.98 -21.72 7.78
C LEU A 289 -6.07 -21.50 6.55
N SER A 290 -6.57 -21.81 5.34
CA SER A 290 -5.81 -21.54 4.12
C SER A 290 -5.68 -20.04 3.83
N ARG A 291 -6.66 -19.24 4.25
CA ARG A 291 -6.76 -17.80 3.96
C ARG A 291 -6.23 -16.91 5.07
N ILE A 292 -6.28 -17.35 6.32
CA ILE A 292 -5.68 -16.62 7.44
C ILE A 292 -4.19 -16.94 7.51
N LYS A 293 -3.37 -15.90 7.53
CA LYS A 293 -1.92 -15.99 7.70
C LYS A 293 -1.51 -15.07 8.85
N ASN A 294 -1.33 -15.69 10.02
CA ASN A 294 -0.57 -15.31 11.24
C ASN A 294 -1.16 -16.02 12.47
N GLU A 295 -0.55 -15.82 13.64
CA GLU A 295 -1.13 -16.13 14.96
C GLU A 295 -2.34 -15.24 15.23
N VAL A 296 -3.46 -15.54 14.57
CA VAL A 296 -4.74 -14.86 14.75
C VAL A 296 -5.58 -15.71 15.72
N GLU A 297 -6.17 -15.08 16.74
CA GLU A 297 -7.25 -15.72 17.49
C GLU A 297 -8.48 -15.83 16.57
N MET A 298 -8.71 -17.03 16.04
CA MET A 298 -9.95 -17.32 15.33
C MET A 298 -11.08 -17.44 16.36
N ILE A 299 -12.00 -16.49 16.33
CA ILE A 299 -13.25 -16.61 17.08
C ILE A 299 -14.25 -17.28 16.14
N GLU A 300 -14.44 -18.60 16.31
CA GLU A 300 -15.56 -19.28 15.69
C GLU A 300 -16.85 -18.75 16.35
N LYS A 301 -17.74 -18.18 15.53
CA LYS A 301 -19.11 -17.89 15.98
C LYS A 301 -19.77 -19.23 16.28
N SER A 302 -20.42 -19.28 17.44
CA SER A 302 -21.11 -20.43 18.03
C SER A 302 -22.61 -20.17 18.11
#